data_AF-A0A7W2L6I1-F1
#
_entry.id   AF-A0A7W2L6I1-F1
#
_cell.length_a   1.000
_cell.length_b   1.000
_cell.length_c   1.000
_cell.angle_alpha   90.00
_cell.angle_beta   90.00
_cell.angle_gamma   90.00
#
_symmetry.space_group_name_H-M   'P 1'
#
loop_
_entity.id
_entity.type
_entity.pdbx_description
1 polymer ?
#
loop_
_entity_poly.entity_id
_entity_poly.type
_entity_poly.pdbx_seq_one_letter_code
_entity_poly.pdbx_strand_id
1 'polypeptide(L)'
;MSELRRDNHFIPKLYLKNWAQDGKIFSYRLLVPHQKVPLWKAYPLKGIAFHPHLYTYTLGDQVTDEFERWLDSEFESPAAEAIQRVVQEQRLSRDDWGRLISFALCQDLRTPAHMRQFLQRLQRTLPQMIDQTIERCITRLTHAAVHGAHLEINPENLESSSFDDCPFRLTSTPETGTRADGVQVQRHVK
;
A
#
# COMPACT_ATOMS: atom_id res chain seq x y z
N MET A 1 0.29 -17.61 -15.60
CA MET A 1 0.42 -17.70 -14.13
C MET A 1 1.72 -17.01 -13.76
N SER A 2 1.67 -15.94 -12.97
CA SER A 2 2.88 -15.23 -12.54
C SER A 2 3.71 -16.12 -11.63
N GLU A 3 5.03 -16.10 -11.79
CA GLU A 3 5.95 -16.82 -10.91
C GLU A 3 5.87 -16.28 -9.48
N LEU A 4 5.76 -17.17 -8.49
CA LEU A 4 5.66 -16.82 -7.07
C LEU A 4 6.98 -16.20 -6.58
N ARG A 5 6.93 -14.96 -6.08
CA ARG A 5 8.08 -14.27 -5.46
C ARG A 5 8.34 -14.83 -4.06
N ARG A 6 9.29 -15.77 -3.95
CA ARG A 6 9.66 -16.41 -2.68
C ARG A 6 10.56 -15.56 -1.80
N ASP A 7 11.50 -14.84 -2.40
CA ASP A 7 12.45 -14.01 -1.66
C ASP A 7 11.89 -12.60 -1.45
N ASN A 8 10.98 -12.47 -0.49
CA ASN A 8 10.31 -11.21 -0.17
C ASN A 8 11.27 -10.27 0.56
N HIS A 9 11.52 -9.10 -0.02
CA HIS A 9 12.49 -8.14 0.49
C HIS A 9 11.81 -7.16 1.45
N PHE A 10 12.21 -7.17 2.73
CA PHE A 10 11.70 -6.21 3.71
C PHE A 10 12.36 -4.83 3.57
N ILE A 11 13.49 -4.72 2.84
CA ILE A 11 13.97 -3.46 2.28
C ILE A 11 14.05 -3.62 0.75
N PRO A 12 13.41 -2.76 -0.06
CA PRO A 12 13.21 -3.02 -1.47
C PRO A 12 14.53 -2.95 -2.23
N LYS A 13 14.70 -3.84 -3.21
CA LYS A 13 15.88 -3.79 -4.10
C LYS A 13 15.98 -2.46 -4.83
N LEU A 14 14.84 -1.85 -5.20
CA LEU A 14 14.79 -0.54 -5.82
C LEU A 14 15.55 0.51 -4.99
N TYR A 15 15.30 0.54 -3.69
CA TYR A 15 15.98 1.45 -2.76
C TYR A 15 17.46 1.08 -2.59
N LEU A 16 17.74 -0.20 -2.35
CA LEU A 16 19.09 -0.68 -2.06
C LEU A 16 20.06 -0.48 -3.24
N LYS A 17 19.59 -0.53 -4.49
CA LYS A 17 20.43 -0.30 -5.68
C LYS A 17 21.19 1.03 -5.62
N ASN A 18 20.62 2.06 -5.00
CA ASN A 18 21.24 3.38 -4.88
C ASN A 18 22.38 3.43 -3.85
N TRP A 19 22.54 2.38 -3.05
CA TRP A 19 23.62 2.23 -2.06
C TRP A 19 24.66 1.19 -2.47
N ALA A 20 24.45 0.53 -3.60
CA ALA A 20 25.31 -0.56 -4.04
C ALA A 20 26.52 -0.04 -4.81
N GLN A 21 27.69 -0.61 -4.52
CA GLN A 21 28.91 -0.47 -5.30
C GLN A 21 29.20 -1.82 -5.98
N ASP A 22 29.37 -1.82 -7.30
CA ASP A 22 29.57 -3.04 -8.10
C ASP A 22 28.51 -4.13 -7.85
N GLY A 23 27.25 -3.69 -7.67
CA GLY A 23 26.10 -4.57 -7.40
C GLY A 23 26.08 -5.19 -6.00
N LYS A 24 26.96 -4.74 -5.09
CA LYS A 24 27.06 -5.21 -3.71
C LYS A 24 26.91 -4.09 -2.70
N ILE A 25 26.42 -4.44 -1.52
CA ILE A 25 26.35 -3.54 -0.36
C ILE A 25 27.19 -4.14 0.76
N PHE A 26 28.01 -3.30 1.39
CA PHE A 26 28.69 -3.66 2.62
C PHE A 26 27.68 -3.65 3.77
N SER A 27 27.47 -4.82 4.39
CA SER A 27 26.58 -4.95 5.53
C SER A 27 27.35 -5.37 6.78
N TYR A 28 26.93 -4.81 7.90
CA TYR A 28 27.36 -5.20 9.23
C TYR A 28 26.33 -6.18 9.80
N ARG A 29 26.73 -7.43 10.05
CA ARG A 29 25.82 -8.51 10.50
C ARG A 29 26.18 -9.10 11.86
N LEU A 30 27.22 -8.58 12.50
CA LEU A 30 27.65 -9.05 13.82
C LEU A 30 26.83 -8.34 14.89
N LEU A 31 26.20 -9.09 15.79
CA LEU A 31 25.61 -8.49 16.99
C LEU A 31 26.69 -8.02 17.98
N VAL A 32 27.80 -8.77 18.03
CA VAL A 32 28.98 -8.48 18.86
C VAL A 32 30.23 -8.58 17.98
N PRO A 33 31.10 -7.56 17.93
CA PRO A 33 32.35 -7.62 17.17
C PRO A 33 33.24 -8.77 17.61
N HIS A 34 33.91 -9.43 16.66
CA HIS A 34 34.85 -10.52 16.94
C HIS A 34 36.05 -10.43 15.99
N GLN A 35 37.27 -10.54 16.52
CA GLN A 35 38.50 -10.32 15.73
C GLN A 35 38.66 -11.24 14.51
N LYS A 36 38.10 -12.46 14.57
CA LYS A 36 38.17 -13.43 13.45
C LYS A 36 37.12 -13.21 12.36
N VAL A 37 36.23 -12.22 12.49
CA VAL A 37 35.16 -11.97 11.52
C VAL A 37 35.23 -10.51 11.06
N PRO A 38 35.29 -10.25 9.73
CA PRO A 38 35.29 -8.87 9.24
C PRO A 38 34.00 -8.16 9.65
N LEU A 39 34.14 -6.92 10.14
CA LEU A 39 33.00 -6.09 10.54
C LEU A 39 32.04 -5.88 9.36
N TRP A 40 32.58 -5.44 8.22
CA TRP A 40 31.83 -5.20 6.99
C TRP A 40 32.11 -6.31 5.98
N LYS A 41 31.05 -6.87 5.41
CA LYS A 41 31.16 -7.84 4.30
C LYS A 41 30.26 -7.40 3.16
N ALA A 42 30.79 -7.47 1.93
CA ALA A 42 30.04 -7.17 0.72
C ALA A 42 29.08 -8.32 0.37
N TYR A 43 27.82 -8.00 0.15
CA TYR A 43 26.81 -8.95 -0.28
C TYR A 43 26.08 -8.47 -1.53
N PRO A 44 25.70 -9.37 -2.44
CA PRO A 44 24.85 -9.01 -3.57
C PRO A 44 23.46 -8.62 -3.07
N LEU A 45 22.81 -7.69 -3.78
CA LEU A 45 21.44 -7.21 -3.47
C LEU A 45 20.41 -8.34 -3.28
N LYS A 46 20.53 -9.45 -4.03
CA LYS A 46 19.63 -10.60 -3.92
C LYS A 46 19.80 -11.41 -2.63
N GLY A 47 20.90 -11.21 -1.89
CA GLY A 47 21.28 -12.01 -0.73
C GLY A 47 21.10 -11.30 0.61
N ILE A 48 20.46 -10.13 0.62
CA ILE A 48 20.30 -9.27 1.82
C ILE A 48 18.89 -8.69 1.89
N ALA A 49 18.51 -8.27 3.10
CA ALA A 49 17.28 -7.56 3.37
C ALA A 49 16.01 -8.27 2.88
N PHE A 50 16.02 -9.60 2.90
CA PHE A 50 14.88 -10.44 2.54
C PHE A 50 14.66 -11.53 3.57
N HIS A 51 13.45 -12.05 3.57
CA HIS A 51 13.11 -13.26 4.29
C HIS A 51 12.26 -14.14 3.35
N PRO A 52 12.62 -15.43 3.17
CA PRO A 52 11.82 -16.33 2.37
C PRO A 52 10.36 -16.36 2.85
N HIS A 53 9.43 -16.26 1.91
CA HIS A 53 7.99 -16.36 2.13
C HIS A 53 7.41 -15.38 3.16
N LEU A 54 8.07 -14.23 3.38
CA LEU A 54 7.60 -13.22 4.35
C LEU A 54 6.18 -12.73 4.09
N TYR A 55 5.81 -12.60 2.81
CA TYR A 55 4.49 -12.10 2.36
C TYR A 55 3.74 -13.12 1.51
N THR A 56 4.19 -14.37 1.55
CA THR A 56 3.48 -15.47 0.89
C THR A 56 2.44 -16.03 1.85
N TYR A 57 1.20 -16.18 1.39
CA TYR A 57 0.13 -16.80 2.18
C TYR A 57 -0.74 -17.70 1.31
N THR A 58 -1.57 -18.51 1.95
CA THR A 58 -2.48 -19.45 1.28
C THR A 58 -3.89 -18.87 1.26
N LEU A 59 -4.49 -18.80 0.08
CA LEU A 59 -5.89 -18.45 -0.14
C LEU A 59 -6.59 -19.67 -0.75
N GLY A 60 -7.41 -20.35 0.06
CA GLY A 60 -7.97 -21.66 -0.30
C GLY A 60 -6.87 -22.72 -0.49
N ASP A 61 -6.76 -23.29 -1.68
CA ASP A 61 -5.72 -24.28 -2.04
C ASP A 61 -4.53 -23.66 -2.80
N GLN A 62 -4.49 -22.33 -2.98
CA GLN A 62 -3.44 -21.65 -3.74
C GLN A 62 -2.53 -20.82 -2.86
N VAL A 63 -1.22 -20.90 -3.14
CA VAL A 63 -0.20 -20.04 -2.53
C VAL A 63 -0.08 -18.76 -3.36
N THR A 64 -0.19 -17.61 -2.72
CA THR A 64 -0.16 -16.29 -3.36
C THR A 64 0.86 -15.36 -2.70
N ASP A 65 1.46 -14.49 -3.52
CA ASP A 65 2.33 -13.36 -3.16
C ASP A 65 1.67 -12.02 -3.55
N GLU A 66 0.34 -11.98 -3.61
CA GLU A 66 -0.43 -10.80 -4.02
C GLU A 66 -0.04 -9.54 -3.26
N PHE A 67 0.22 -9.64 -1.95
CA PHE A 67 0.62 -8.49 -1.15
C PHE A 67 1.95 -7.89 -1.63
N GLU A 68 2.95 -8.72 -1.96
CA GLU A 68 4.22 -8.23 -2.50
C GLU A 68 4.04 -7.57 -3.88
N ARG A 69 3.16 -8.14 -4.72
CA ARG A 69 2.85 -7.59 -6.05
C ARG A 69 2.13 -6.25 -5.95
N TRP A 70 1.19 -6.13 -5.02
CA TRP A 70 0.45 -4.89 -4.75
C TRP A 70 1.38 -3.79 -4.22
N LEU A 71 2.28 -4.12 -3.27
CA LEU A 71 3.26 -3.14 -2.80
C LEU A 71 4.13 -2.61 -3.95
N ASP A 72 4.59 -3.52 -4.81
CA ASP A 72 5.42 -3.21 -5.97
C ASP A 72 4.68 -2.34 -7.00
N SER A 73 3.43 -2.65 -7.34
CA SER A 73 2.65 -1.89 -8.34
C SER A 73 2.21 -0.52 -7.83
N GLU A 74 1.70 -0.45 -6.61
CA GLU A 74 1.05 0.77 -6.11
C GLU A 74 2.03 1.76 -5.49
N PHE A 75 3.15 1.29 -4.92
CA PHE A 75 4.02 2.16 -4.11
C PHE A 75 5.48 2.15 -4.56
N GLU A 76 6.06 1.00 -4.89
CA GLU A 76 7.51 0.94 -5.17
C GLU A 76 7.85 1.37 -6.59
N SER A 77 7.24 0.73 -7.58
CA SER A 77 7.47 1.04 -8.98
C SER A 77 7.15 2.50 -9.31
N PRO A 78 6.05 3.10 -8.83
CA PRO A 78 5.77 4.53 -9.07
C PRO A 78 6.81 5.47 -8.43
N ALA A 79 7.43 5.09 -7.31
CA ALA A 79 8.42 5.91 -6.63
C ALA A 79 9.80 5.86 -7.28
N ALA A 80 10.06 4.94 -8.21
CA ALA A 80 11.38 4.75 -8.82
C ALA A 80 11.92 6.03 -9.47
N GLU A 81 11.09 6.74 -10.25
CA GLU A 81 11.48 7.98 -10.91
C GLU A 81 11.79 9.08 -9.89
N ALA A 82 10.94 9.25 -8.88
CA ALA A 82 11.12 10.25 -7.84
C ALA A 82 12.41 10.00 -7.04
N ILE A 83 12.70 8.74 -6.71
CA ILE A 83 13.95 8.34 -6.04
C ILE A 83 15.16 8.66 -6.93
N GLN A 84 15.09 8.35 -8.23
CA GLN A 84 16.18 8.66 -9.15
C GLN A 84 16.45 10.16 -9.25
N ARG A 85 15.39 10.99 -9.30
CA ARG A 85 15.51 12.46 -9.28
C ARG A 85 16.22 12.94 -8.02
N VAL A 86 15.88 12.39 -6.84
CA VAL A 86 16.57 12.70 -5.58
C VAL A 86 18.06 12.34 -5.66
N VAL A 87 18.38 11.13 -6.12
CA VAL A 87 19.78 10.66 -6.22
C VAL A 87 20.60 11.52 -7.17
N GLN A 88 19.98 12.07 -8.22
CA GLN A 88 20.61 12.95 -9.21
C GLN A 88 20.55 14.45 -8.82
N GLU A 89 20.10 14.77 -7.60
CA GLU A 89 19.94 16.14 -7.11
C GLU A 89 19.05 17.03 -8.01
N GLN A 90 18.07 16.41 -8.67
CA GLN A 90 17.13 17.10 -9.53
C GLN A 90 15.95 17.68 -8.75
N ARG A 91 15.31 18.71 -9.32
CA ARG A 91 14.11 19.32 -8.74
C ARG A 91 12.94 18.35 -8.76
N LEU A 92 12.27 18.23 -7.63
CA LEU A 92 11.08 17.39 -7.43
C LEU A 92 9.78 18.18 -7.72
N SER A 93 8.83 17.52 -8.37
CA SER A 93 7.45 17.98 -8.52
C SER A 93 6.60 17.64 -7.30
N ARG A 94 5.37 18.15 -7.23
CA ARG A 94 4.41 17.81 -6.16
C ARG A 94 4.09 16.32 -6.15
N ASP A 95 3.96 15.71 -7.33
CA ASP A 95 3.63 14.30 -7.46
C ASP A 95 4.80 13.41 -7.05
N ASP A 96 6.04 13.84 -7.33
CA ASP A 96 7.24 13.15 -6.84
C ASP A 96 7.27 13.09 -5.31
N TRP A 97 6.94 14.20 -4.64
CA TRP A 97 6.81 14.23 -3.18
C TRP A 97 5.72 13.28 -2.68
N GLY A 98 4.55 13.27 -3.34
CA GLY A 98 3.48 12.32 -3.03
C GLY A 98 3.96 10.87 -3.10
N ARG A 99 4.62 10.50 -4.20
CA ARG A 99 5.18 9.16 -4.42
C ARG A 99 6.25 8.78 -3.38
N LEU A 100 7.13 9.72 -3.01
CA LEU A 100 8.15 9.49 -1.99
C LEU A 100 7.54 9.26 -0.60
N ILE A 101 6.49 10.02 -0.24
CA ILE A 101 5.77 9.85 1.03
C ILE A 101 5.07 8.49 1.05
N SER A 102 4.32 8.16 0.00
CA SER A 102 3.63 6.88 -0.12
C SER A 102 4.62 5.70 -0.08
N PHE A 103 5.77 5.83 -0.74
CA PHE A 103 6.86 4.86 -0.65
C PHE A 103 7.38 4.71 0.77
N ALA A 104 7.67 5.81 1.48
CA ALA A 104 8.16 5.76 2.86
C ALA A 104 7.15 5.09 3.81
N LEU A 105 5.85 5.40 3.67
CA LEU A 105 4.79 4.76 4.44
C LEU A 105 4.66 3.27 4.11
N CYS A 106 4.77 2.90 2.84
CA CYS A 106 4.82 1.49 2.41
C CYS A 106 5.98 0.74 3.09
N GLN A 107 7.17 1.35 3.20
CA GLN A 107 8.30 0.74 3.91
C GLN A 107 8.04 0.58 5.41
N ASP A 108 7.31 1.50 6.03
CA ASP A 108 6.93 1.36 7.44
C ASP A 108 5.99 0.16 7.66
N LEU A 109 4.98 0.02 6.79
CA LEU A 109 3.98 -1.05 6.84
C LEU A 109 4.53 -2.43 6.46
N ARG A 110 5.70 -2.52 5.83
CA ARG A 110 6.38 -3.79 5.55
C ARG A 110 6.81 -4.55 6.80
N THR A 111 6.95 -3.86 7.93
CA THR A 111 7.25 -4.56 9.18
C THR A 111 5.99 -5.17 9.79
N PRO A 112 5.96 -6.49 10.13
CA PRO A 112 4.77 -7.12 10.71
C PRO A 112 4.29 -6.46 12.02
N ALA A 113 5.19 -5.80 12.75
CA ALA A 113 4.85 -5.04 13.94
C ALA A 113 4.03 -3.78 13.62
N HIS A 114 4.50 -2.94 12.69
CA HIS A 114 3.79 -1.72 12.31
C HIS A 114 2.51 -2.02 11.53
N MET A 115 2.50 -3.05 10.67
CA MET A 115 1.26 -3.50 10.02
C MET A 115 0.19 -3.84 11.06
N ARG A 116 0.56 -4.57 12.11
CA ARG A 116 -0.38 -4.93 13.19
C ARG A 116 -0.91 -3.70 13.93
N GLN A 117 -0.03 -2.76 14.27
CA GLN A 117 -0.42 -1.51 14.92
C GLN A 117 -1.34 -0.66 14.01
N PHE A 118 -1.03 -0.61 12.72
CA PHE A 118 -1.83 0.06 11.71
C PHE A 118 -3.24 -0.54 11.60
N LEU A 119 -3.34 -1.87 11.48
CA LEU A 119 -4.62 -2.57 11.42
C LEU A 119 -5.45 -2.37 12.70
N GLN A 120 -4.82 -2.40 13.87
CA GLN A 120 -5.51 -2.10 15.13
C GLN A 120 -6.06 -0.68 15.18
N ARG A 121 -5.29 0.30 14.68
CA ARG A 121 -5.75 1.68 14.57
C ARG A 121 -6.92 1.79 13.60
N LEU A 122 -6.80 1.20 12.41
CA LEU A 122 -7.86 1.18 11.41
C LEU A 122 -9.15 0.56 11.94
N GLN A 123 -9.08 -0.59 12.62
CA GLN A 123 -10.25 -1.23 13.21
C GLN A 123 -10.98 -0.34 14.22
N ARG A 124 -10.27 0.55 14.90
CA ARG A 124 -10.86 1.51 15.86
C ARG A 124 -11.45 2.73 15.18
N THR A 125 -10.78 3.27 14.16
CA THR A 125 -11.14 4.57 13.56
C THR A 125 -12.07 4.44 12.36
N LEU A 126 -11.91 3.39 11.56
CA LEU A 126 -12.63 3.20 10.30
C LEU A 126 -14.15 3.15 10.48
N PRO A 127 -14.72 2.41 11.46
CA PRO A 127 -16.17 2.36 11.63
C PRO A 127 -16.79 3.75 11.82
N GLN A 128 -16.23 4.53 12.75
CA GLN A 128 -16.70 5.88 13.02
C GLN A 128 -16.58 6.80 11.79
N MET A 129 -15.48 6.70 11.04
CA MET A 129 -15.30 7.50 9.82
C MET A 129 -16.30 7.12 8.74
N ILE A 130 -16.61 5.83 8.57
CA ILE A 130 -17.61 5.34 7.61
C ILE A 130 -18.99 5.88 8.00
N ASP A 131 -19.38 5.71 9.26
CA ASP A 131 -20.70 6.13 9.74
C ASP A 131 -20.90 7.64 9.54
N GLN A 132 -19.92 8.45 9.95
CA GLN A 132 -19.95 9.91 9.76
C GLN A 132 -19.99 10.32 8.28
N THR A 133 -19.26 9.60 7.43
CA THR A 133 -19.23 9.89 5.99
C THR A 133 -20.55 9.54 5.34
N ILE A 134 -21.14 8.39 5.66
CA ILE A 134 -22.46 7.96 5.17
C ILE A 134 -23.53 8.94 5.63
N GLU A 135 -23.56 9.30 6.92
CA GLU A 135 -24.53 10.25 7.47
C GLU A 135 -24.43 11.61 6.77
N ARG A 136 -23.21 12.11 6.55
CA ARG A 136 -22.96 13.35 5.81
C ARG A 136 -23.45 13.24 4.36
N CYS A 137 -23.19 12.11 3.69
CA CYS A 137 -23.66 11.88 2.33
C CYS A 137 -25.20 11.85 2.25
N ILE A 138 -25.87 11.10 3.13
CA ILE A 138 -27.34 11.05 3.21
C ILE A 138 -27.92 12.45 3.45
N THR A 139 -27.34 13.21 4.37
CA THR A 139 -27.78 14.59 4.68
C THR A 139 -27.65 15.50 3.44
N ARG A 140 -26.53 15.41 2.71
CA ARG A 140 -26.33 16.19 1.48
C ARG A 140 -27.32 15.81 0.37
N LEU A 141 -27.55 14.51 0.19
CA LEU A 141 -28.47 14.00 -0.83
C LEU A 141 -29.93 14.37 -0.53
N THR A 142 -30.36 14.22 0.73
CA THR A 142 -31.72 14.58 1.17
C THR A 142 -31.97 16.08 1.06
N HIS A 143 -31.00 16.92 1.46
CA HIS A 143 -31.10 18.37 1.29
C HIS A 143 -31.20 18.77 -0.20
N ALA A 144 -30.38 18.18 -1.08
CA ALA A 144 -30.45 18.44 -2.51
C ALA A 144 -31.79 18.02 -3.13
N ALA A 145 -32.33 16.87 -2.72
CA ALA A 145 -33.64 16.39 -3.15
C ALA A 145 -34.80 17.30 -2.70
N VAL A 146 -34.76 17.80 -1.47
CA VAL A 146 -35.80 18.71 -0.92
C VAL A 146 -35.77 20.08 -1.61
N HIS A 147 -34.59 20.61 -1.90
CA HIS A 147 -34.42 21.94 -2.48
C HIS A 147 -34.36 21.96 -4.02
N GLY A 148 -34.55 20.80 -4.68
CA GLY A 148 -34.47 20.68 -6.14
C GLY A 148 -33.10 21.10 -6.71
N ALA A 149 -32.06 21.10 -5.88
CA ALA A 149 -30.72 21.53 -6.26
C ALA A 149 -30.01 20.38 -6.98
N HIS A 150 -29.43 20.67 -8.15
CA HIS A 150 -28.59 19.72 -8.86
C HIS A 150 -27.30 19.49 -8.05
N LEU A 151 -26.99 18.22 -7.75
CA LEU A 151 -25.73 17.88 -7.11
C LEU A 151 -24.60 18.15 -8.11
N GLU A 152 -23.84 19.21 -7.88
CA GLU A 152 -22.55 19.37 -8.55
C GLU A 152 -21.60 18.29 -8.01
N ILE A 153 -21.58 17.15 -8.69
CA ILE A 153 -20.45 16.23 -8.63
C ILE A 153 -19.32 17.00 -9.32
N ASN A 154 -18.52 17.72 -8.55
CA ASN A 154 -17.32 18.35 -9.08
C ASN A 154 -16.29 17.23 -9.33
N PRO A 155 -16.01 16.86 -10.60
CA PRO A 155 -15.07 15.79 -10.89
C PRO A 155 -13.66 16.10 -10.38
N GLU A 156 -13.29 17.38 -10.25
CA GLU A 156 -11.99 17.81 -9.70
C GLU A 156 -11.87 17.49 -8.19
N ASN A 157 -12.98 17.37 -7.46
CA ASN A 157 -12.98 16.91 -6.06
C ASN A 157 -12.99 15.37 -5.93
N LEU A 158 -13.18 14.63 -7.02
CA LEU A 158 -13.05 13.17 -7.05
C LEU A 158 -11.58 12.72 -7.22
N GLU A 159 -10.69 13.60 -7.66
CA GLU A 159 -9.30 13.27 -8.03
C GLU A 159 -8.34 12.97 -6.86
N SER A 160 -8.81 12.62 -5.65
CA SER A 160 -7.86 12.20 -4.59
C SER A 160 -8.36 11.18 -3.56
N SER A 161 -9.59 10.68 -3.66
CA SER A 161 -9.97 9.50 -2.89
C SER A 161 -9.96 8.29 -3.81
N SER A 162 -8.76 7.80 -4.13
CA SER A 162 -8.57 6.51 -4.77
C SER A 162 -9.14 5.42 -3.86
N PHE A 163 -10.43 5.13 -4.02
CA PHE A 163 -10.99 3.85 -3.58
C PHE A 163 -10.56 2.72 -4.53
N ASP A 164 -9.89 3.03 -5.64
CA ASP A 164 -9.22 2.06 -6.51
C ASP A 164 -7.93 1.50 -5.87
N ASP A 165 -7.28 2.24 -4.96
CA ASP A 165 -6.14 1.78 -4.16
C ASP A 165 -6.57 0.90 -2.97
N CYS A 166 -7.88 0.74 -2.78
CA CYS A 166 -8.41 -0.05 -1.69
C CYS A 166 -8.28 -1.55 -2.01
N PRO A 167 -7.63 -2.37 -1.15
CA PRO A 167 -7.42 -3.79 -1.43
C PRO A 167 -8.72 -4.61 -1.44
N PHE A 168 -9.88 -4.00 -1.15
CA PHE A 168 -11.18 -4.63 -1.21
C PHE A 168 -12.04 -3.97 -2.29
N ARG A 169 -12.45 -4.78 -3.27
CA ARG A 169 -13.34 -4.37 -4.36
C ARG A 169 -14.77 -4.18 -3.83
N LEU A 170 -15.20 -2.93 -3.67
CA LEU A 170 -16.57 -2.57 -3.31
C LEU A 170 -17.43 -2.52 -4.58
N THR A 171 -18.16 -3.59 -4.90
CA THR A 171 -19.20 -3.56 -5.93
C THR A 171 -20.56 -3.28 -5.30
N SER A 172 -21.13 -2.10 -5.54
CA SER A 172 -22.54 -1.82 -5.28
C SER A 172 -23.36 -2.15 -6.54
N THR A 173 -24.16 -3.21 -6.51
CA THR A 173 -25.21 -3.42 -7.51
C THR A 173 -26.44 -2.62 -7.09
N PRO A 174 -26.91 -1.63 -7.89
CA PRO A 174 -28.18 -0.98 -7.59
C PRO A 174 -29.31 -1.99 -7.79
N GLU A 175 -30.10 -2.24 -6.75
CA GLU A 175 -31.32 -3.03 -6.88
C GLU A 175 -32.36 -2.25 -7.67
N THR A 176 -32.61 -2.68 -8.89
CA THR A 176 -33.70 -2.18 -9.71
C THR A 176 -35.01 -2.79 -9.23
N GLY A 177 -35.71 -2.07 -8.35
CA GLY A 177 -37.17 -2.20 -8.23
C GLY A 177 -37.75 -2.48 -6.84
N THR A 178 -38.56 -1.51 -6.42
CA THR A 178 -39.66 -1.59 -5.43
C THR A 178 -39.30 -1.43 -3.94
N ARG A 179 -39.72 -0.27 -3.40
CA ARG A 179 -40.02 0.04 -1.99
C ARG A 179 -40.04 -1.18 -1.04
N ALA A 180 -39.00 -1.31 -0.22
CA ALA A 180 -39.02 -1.46 1.25
C ALA A 180 -37.68 -2.06 1.72
N ASP A 181 -37.07 -1.38 2.71
CA ASP A 181 -36.21 -1.92 3.77
C ASP A 181 -35.08 -2.89 3.45
N GLY A 182 -33.84 -2.40 3.60
CA GLY A 182 -32.67 -3.20 3.96
C GLY A 182 -31.59 -3.30 2.87
N VAL A 183 -30.52 -2.51 3.00
CA VAL A 183 -29.29 -2.74 2.22
C VAL A 183 -28.60 -3.98 2.78
N GLN A 184 -28.71 -5.11 2.09
CA GLN A 184 -27.89 -6.29 2.38
C GLN A 184 -26.51 -6.14 1.72
N VAL A 185 -25.49 -5.88 2.55
CA VAL A 185 -24.09 -5.93 2.11
C VAL A 185 -23.66 -7.40 2.02
N GLN A 186 -23.73 -7.98 0.82
CA GLN A 186 -23.13 -9.30 0.59
C GLN A 186 -21.61 -9.16 0.45
N ARG A 187 -20.90 -9.58 1.51
CA ARG A 187 -19.45 -9.74 1.50
C ARG A 187 -19.09 -11.00 0.74
N HIS A 188 -18.75 -10.88 -0.54
CA HIS A 188 -18.11 -11.97 -1.27
C HIS A 188 -16.59 -11.81 -1.19
N VAL A 189 -15.95 -12.71 -0.44
CA VAL A 189 -14.52 -12.93 -0.48
C VAL A 189 -14.26 -13.97 -1.57
N LYS A 190 -13.47 -13.64 -2.58
CA LYS A 190 -12.86 -14.61 -3.48
C LYS A 190 -11.39 -14.73 -3.15
#